data_AF-A0A9E2LMU1-F1
#
_entry.id   AF-A0A9E2LMU1-F1
#
_cell.length_a   1.000
_cell.length_b   1.000
_cell.length_c   1.000
_cell.angle_alpha   90.00
_cell.angle_beta   90.00
_cell.angle_gamma   90.00
#
_symmetry.space_group_name_H-M   'P 1'
#
loop_
_entity.id
_entity.type
_entity.pdbx_description
1 polymer ?
#
loop_
_entity_poly.entity_id
_entity_poly.type
_entity_poly.pdbx_seq_one_letter_code
_entity_poly.pdbx_strand_id
1 'polypeptide(L)' 'MKKTVAFVLLGLLWTVSAAVAAELKVGNKVPDFKLKDSTGTEYSLASPDFEGRVISIFYVDPDEK' A
#
# COMPACT_ATOMS: atom_id res chain seq x y z
N MET A 1 9.34 28.19 -23.27
CA MET A 1 8.10 27.64 -22.68
C MET A 1 7.99 26.12 -22.83
N LYS A 2 8.09 25.54 -24.03
CA LYS A 2 7.99 24.07 -24.22
C LYS A 2 9.06 23.25 -23.48
N LYS A 3 10.31 23.75 -23.46
CA LYS A 3 11.45 23.08 -22.80
C LYS A 3 11.36 23.11 -21.28
N THR A 4 10.88 24.21 -20.71
CA THR A 4 10.71 24.38 -19.25
C THR A 4 9.69 23.39 -18.69
N VAL A 5 8.58 23.20 -19.41
CA VAL A 5 7.55 22.21 -19.07
C VAL A 5 8.11 20.78 -19.09
N ALA A 6 8.96 20.45 -20.08
CA ALA A 6 9.61 19.15 -20.15
C ALA A 6 10.57 18.88 -18.97
N PHE A 7 11.36 19.88 -18.57
CA PHE A 7 12.24 19.75 -17.40
C PHE A 7 11.48 19.59 -16.08
N VAL A 8 10.34 20.27 -15.93
CA VAL A 8 9.47 20.12 -14.75
C VAL A 8 8.83 18.73 -14.71
N LEU A 9 8.33 18.24 -15.85
CA LEU A 9 7.78 16.88 -15.98
C LEU A 9 8.83 15.81 -15.67
N LEU A 10 10.06 15.98 -16.18
CA LEU A 10 11.15 15.05 -15.94
C LEU A 10 11.59 15.05 -14.47
N GLY A 11 11.60 16.22 -13.82
CA GLY A 11 11.84 16.34 -12.38
C GLY A 11 10.76 15.63 -11.54
N LEU A 12 9.48 15.79 -11.90
CA LEU A 12 8.37 15.11 -11.22
C LEU A 12 8.47 13.58 -11.36
N LEU A 13 8.70 13.08 -12.57
CA LEU A 13 8.84 11.65 -12.86
C LEU A 13 9.98 10.99 -12.07
N TRP A 14 11.07 11.73 -11.82
CA TRP A 14 12.20 11.24 -11.03
C TRP A 14 11.87 11.07 -9.54
N THR A 15 11.00 11.92 -8.99
CA THR A 15 10.59 11.85 -7.57
C THR A 15 9.54 10.77 -7.29
N VAL A 16 8.73 10.40 -8.29
CA VAL A 16 7.68 9.37 -8.14
C VAL A 16 8.25 7.95 -8.26
N SER A 17 9.37 7.77 -8.97
CA SER A 17 9.99 6.45 -9.19
C SER A 17 10.65 5.86 -7.93
N ALA A 18 10.81 6.66 -6.86
CA ALA A 18 11.34 6.21 -5.57
C ALA A 18 10.24 5.82 -4.56
N ALA A 19 9.02 5.54 -5.01
CA ALA A 19 8.01 4.84 -4.20
C ALA A 19 8.37 3.35 -4.05
N VAL A 20 9.58 3.07 -3.56
CA VAL A 20 9.90 1.76 -2.98
C VAL A 20 9.02 1.61 -1.75
N ALA A 21 8.25 0.53 -1.69
CA ALA A 21 7.44 0.22 -0.52
C ALA A 21 8.33 0.28 0.72
N ALA A 22 8.03 1.20 1.63
CA ALA A 22 8.83 1.37 2.84
C ALA A 22 8.85 0.05 3.62
N GLU A 23 10.03 -0.37 4.05
CA GLU A 23 10.20 -1.60 4.82
C GLU A 23 9.32 -1.58 6.08
N LEU A 24 8.63 -2.69 6.35
CA LEU A 24 7.79 -2.80 7.52
C LEU A 24 8.66 -2.89 8.77
N LYS A 25 8.49 -1.93 9.69
CA LYS A 25 9.26 -1.87 10.95
C LYS A 25 8.37 -2.22 12.14
N VAL A 26 8.91 -3.04 13.04
CA VAL A 26 8.24 -3.37 14.30
C VAL A 26 8.03 -2.10 15.13
N GLY A 27 6.83 -1.95 15.69
CA GLY A 27 6.43 -0.78 16.50
C GLY A 27 5.87 0.39 15.68
N ASN A 28 6.04 0.41 14.36
CA ASN A 28 5.32 1.36 13.52
C ASN A 28 3.85 0.98 13.40
N LYS A 29 2.98 1.99 13.27
CA LYS A 29 1.59 1.76 12.90
C LYS A 29 1.57 1.09 11.52
N VAL A 30 0.83 -0.01 11.42
CA VAL A 30 0.59 -0.69 10.14
C VAL A 30 -0.12 0.27 9.17
N PRO A 31 0.21 0.25 7.86
CA PRO A 31 -0.53 1.02 6.87
C PRO A 31 -2.01 0.61 6.84
N ASP A 32 -2.90 1.57 6.61
CA ASP A 32 -4.32 1.26 6.40
C ASP A 32 -4.47 0.43 5.11
N PHE A 33 -5.34 -0.58 5.16
CA PHE A 33 -5.68 -1.40 3.99
C PHE A 33 -7.19 -1.44 3.75
N LYS A 34 -7.54 -1.68 2.50
CA LYS A 34 -8.90 -2.00 2.04
C LYS A 34 -8.80 -3.20 1.12
N LEU A 35 -9.10 -4.38 1.65
CA LEU A 35 -8.98 -5.65 0.94
C LEU A 35 -10.35 -6.29 0.82
N LYS A 36 -10.67 -6.82 -0.36
CA LYS A 36 -11.92 -7.53 -0.58
C LYS A 36 -11.72 -9.01 -0.37
N ASP A 37 -12.70 -9.66 0.24
CA ASP A 37 -12.78 -11.11 0.23
C ASP A 37 -13.25 -11.65 -1.14
N SER A 38 -13.38 -12.97 -1.24
CA SER A 38 -13.86 -13.66 -2.45
C SER A 38 -15.30 -13.33 -2.83
N THR A 39 -16.09 -12.77 -1.91
CA THR A 39 -17.48 -12.34 -2.15
C THR A 39 -17.57 -10.87 -2.52
N GLY A 40 -16.47 -10.13 -2.43
CA GLY A 40 -16.40 -8.70 -2.70
C GLY A 40 -16.62 -7.81 -1.48
N THR A 41 -16.78 -8.38 -0.28
CA THR A 41 -16.92 -7.63 0.97
C THR A 41 -15.59 -6.98 1.32
N GLU A 42 -15.60 -5.67 1.56
CA GLU A 42 -14.40 -4.88 1.88
C GLU A 42 -14.09 -4.93 3.37
N TYR A 43 -12.84 -5.23 3.69
CA TYR A 43 -12.29 -5.23 5.03
C TYR A 43 -11.15 -4.24 5.17
N SER A 44 -11.03 -3.68 6.37
CA SER A 44 -9.99 -2.75 6.79
C SER A 44 -9.61 -2.99 8.25
N LEU A 45 -8.56 -2.34 8.74
CA LEU A 45 -8.21 -2.36 10.16
C LEU A 45 -9.32 -1.84 11.08
N ALA A 46 -10.19 -0.98 10.56
CA ALA A 46 -11.34 -0.43 11.27
C ALA A 46 -12.61 -1.27 11.11
N SER A 47 -12.54 -2.41 10.42
CA SER A 47 -13.69 -3.31 10.33
C SER A 47 -14.06 -3.83 11.73
N PRO A 48 -15.37 -3.94 12.05
CA PRO A 48 -15.82 -4.42 13.37
C PRO A 48 -15.24 -5.77 13.79
N ASP A 49 -14.88 -6.60 12.82
CA ASP A 49 -14.29 -7.92 13.04
C ASP A 49 -12.85 -7.85 13.57
N PHE A 50 -12.14 -6.74 13.33
CA PHE A 50 -10.72 -6.57 13.65
C PHE A 50 -10.43 -5.45 14.65
N GLU A 51 -11.37 -4.52 14.84
CA GLU A 51 -11.20 -3.40 15.75
C GLU A 51 -10.87 -3.87 17.18
N GLY A 52 -9.79 -3.31 17.75
CA GLY A 52 -9.34 -3.64 19.10
C GLY A 52 -8.69 -5.03 19.26
N ARG A 53 -8.46 -5.76 18.16
CA ARG A 53 -7.88 -7.11 18.19
C ARG A 53 -6.46 -7.12 17.65
N VAL A 54 -5.69 -8.12 18.07
CA VAL A 54 -4.40 -8.46 17.47
C VAL A 54 -4.66 -9.31 16.23
N ILE A 55 -4.10 -8.91 15.10
CA ILE A 55 -4.28 -9.58 13.80
C ILE A 55 -2.95 -10.09 13.27
N SER A 56 -2.99 -11.24 12.60
CA SER A 56 -1.87 -11.79 11.82
C SER A 56 -2.26 -11.79 10.35
N ILE A 57 -1.46 -11.12 9.52
CA ILE A 57 -1.73 -10.98 8.08
C ILE A 57 -0.77 -11.91 7.33
N PHE A 58 -1.34 -12.81 6.53
CA PHE A 58 -0.58 -13.72 5.67
C PHE A 58 -0.76 -13.28 4.22
N TYR A 59 0.35 -12.96 3.56
CA TYR A 59 0.38 -12.75 2.11
C TYR A 59 0.62 -14.11 1.46
N VAL A 60 -0.37 -14.59 0.70
CA VAL A 60 -0.32 -15.89 0.04
C VAL A 60 -0.51 -15.66 -1.45
N ASP A 61 0.51 -16.02 -2.23
CA ASP A 61 0.38 -16.21 -3.67
C ASP A 61 0.11 -17.71 -3.91
N PRO A 62 -1.10 -18.10 -4.37
CA PRO A 62 -1.44 -19.50 -4.58
C PRO A 62 -0.65 -20.16 -5.73
N ASP A 63 -0.02 -19.35 -6.59
CA ASP A 63 0.72 -19.83 -7.75
C ASP A 63 2.25 -19.88 -7.49
N GLU A 64 2.75 -19.23 -6.44
CA GLU A 64 4.12 -19.44 -5.94
C GLU A 64 4.19 -20.73 -5.11
N LYS A 65 5.17 -21.60 -5.46
CA LYS A 65 5.45 -22.87 -4.76
C LYS A 65 6.52 -22.74 -3.70
#